data_AF-A0A524PU02-F1
#
_entry.id   AF-A0A524PU02-F1
#
_cell.length_a   1.000
_cell.length_b   1.000
_cell.length_c   1.000
_cell.angle_alpha   90.00
_cell.angle_beta   90.00
_cell.angle_gamma   90.00
#
_symmetry.space_group_name_H-M   'P 1'
#
loop_
_entity.id
_entity.type
_entity.pdbx_description
1 polymer ?
#
loop_
_entity_poly.entity_id
_entity_poly.type
_entity_poly.pdbx_seq_one_letter_code
_entity_poly.pdbx_strand_id
1 'polypeptide(L)'
;MSVTSRCIPRLTSDRELYSSMEIPAGKGNRNEVTCTWIGTAGLCISDSVTGILVDPYVSRFSIGAVALRRPLIPDLALVREWSQRLGGVSIRAVIVSHSHFDHAADAPYFTRETGALLVGSESTLNIGRGAGLEEKRMRLAEPGRMMKFGYFSVEFIESLHGPFLFGRVPYSGDIREPLMPPGTATDYRVGTVFSLRVRHRAGTLLHHGSAGFINGMYDRITTDVILMG
;
A
#
# COMPACT_ATOMS: atom_id res chain seq x y z
N MET A 1 19.89 -1.87 -7.82
CA MET A 1 18.88 -1.10 -7.08
C MET A 1 19.50 -0.58 -5.80
N SER A 2 19.45 0.73 -5.53
CA SER A 2 19.82 1.31 -4.23
C SER A 2 18.53 1.70 -3.53
N VAL A 3 18.26 1.15 -2.35
CA VAL A 3 17.06 1.50 -1.58
C VAL A 3 17.46 2.61 -0.61
N THR A 4 17.04 3.83 -0.92
CA THR A 4 17.11 4.95 0.02
C THR A 4 15.88 4.95 0.89
N SER A 5 15.96 4.38 2.10
CA SER A 5 14.92 4.56 3.11
C SER A 5 15.03 5.97 3.72
N ARG A 6 14.21 6.90 3.25
CA ARG A 6 13.99 8.16 3.98
C ARG A 6 12.82 7.98 4.92
N CYS A 7 13.09 7.71 6.19
CA CYS A 7 12.08 7.78 7.23
C CYS A 7 11.79 9.26 7.52
N ILE A 8 10.57 9.74 7.26
CA ILE A 8 10.19 11.10 7.61
C ILE A 8 9.88 11.12 9.11
N PRO A 9 10.57 11.91 9.94
CA PRO A 9 10.56 11.72 11.37
C PRO A 9 9.24 12.19 11.98
N ARG A 10 8.44 11.24 12.43
CA ARG A 10 7.72 11.32 13.71
C ARG A 10 7.88 9.96 14.38
N LEU A 11 8.75 9.91 15.40
CA LEU A 11 9.14 8.75 16.23
C LEU A 11 10.28 7.90 15.67
N THR A 12 11.50 8.07 16.17
CA THR A 12 12.50 6.98 16.24
C THR A 12 13.35 7.12 17.49
N SER A 13 13.03 6.37 18.56
CA SER A 13 14.01 6.00 19.59
C SER A 13 14.85 4.78 19.17
N ASP A 14 14.41 4.04 18.16
CA ASP A 14 14.94 2.70 17.87
C ASP A 14 15.80 2.63 16.60
N ARG A 15 16.08 3.78 15.96
CA ARG A 15 16.86 3.82 14.71
C ARG A 15 18.27 3.23 14.87
N GLU A 16 18.86 3.39 16.06
CA GLU A 16 20.21 2.90 16.33
C GLU A 16 20.30 1.36 16.25
N LEU A 17 19.23 0.63 16.61
CA LEU A 17 19.18 -0.84 16.58
C LEU A 17 19.34 -1.41 15.16
N TYR A 18 19.02 -0.63 14.14
CA TYR A 18 18.99 -1.07 12.75
C TYR A 18 20.03 -0.37 11.88
N SER A 19 20.92 0.43 12.47
CA SER A 19 21.97 1.20 11.78
C SER A 19 22.89 0.32 10.93
N SER A 20 23.16 -0.91 11.36
CA SER A 20 23.97 -1.90 10.64
C SER A 20 23.25 -2.57 9.46
N MET A 21 21.93 -2.41 9.35
CA MET A 21 21.10 -2.88 8.24
C MET A 21 20.64 -1.75 7.33
N GLU A 22 21.14 -0.52 7.55
CA GLU A 22 20.89 0.60 6.64
C GLU A 22 21.50 0.28 5.26
N ILE A 23 20.64 0.15 4.25
CA ILE A 23 21.07 0.01 2.87
C ILE A 23 21.69 1.35 2.44
N PRO A 24 22.94 1.38 1.94
CA PRO A 24 23.59 2.61 1.53
C PRO A 24 22.73 3.40 0.55
N ALA A 25 22.59 4.70 0.81
CA ALA A 25 21.84 5.58 -0.07
C ALA A 25 22.42 5.57 -1.50
N GLY A 26 21.54 5.39 -2.49
CA GLY A 26 21.84 5.61 -3.90
C GLY A 26 22.36 7.02 -4.18
N LYS A 27 23.11 7.18 -5.27
CA LYS A 27 23.76 8.45 -5.62
C LYS A 27 22.80 9.48 -6.26
N GLY A 28 21.50 9.18 -6.36
CA GLY A 28 20.45 10.09 -6.82
C GLY A 28 20.32 10.22 -8.34
N ASN A 29 20.60 9.15 -9.09
CA ASN A 29 20.62 9.15 -10.56
C ASN A 29 19.20 8.91 -11.12
N ARG A 30 18.87 9.39 -12.32
CA ARG A 30 17.60 9.10 -13.05
C ARG A 30 17.36 7.60 -13.40
N ASN A 31 18.27 6.73 -12.98
CA ASN A 31 18.20 5.28 -13.13
C ASN A 31 18.04 4.59 -11.77
N GLU A 32 17.70 5.31 -10.71
CA GLU A 32 17.49 4.75 -9.38
C GLU A 32 15.99 4.65 -9.06
N VAL A 33 15.66 3.77 -8.12
CA VAL A 33 14.32 3.64 -7.55
C VAL A 33 14.44 3.93 -6.07
N THR A 34 13.73 4.95 -5.60
CA THR A 34 13.60 5.27 -4.19
C THR A 34 12.34 4.63 -3.63
N CYS A 35 12.43 4.11 -2.41
CA CYS A 35 11.28 3.62 -1.65
C CYS A 35 11.17 4.42 -0.36
N THR A 36 10.12 5.24 -0.26
CA THR A 36 9.84 6.06 0.92
C THR A 36 8.77 5.36 1.74
N TRP A 37 9.10 4.99 2.98
CA TRP A 37 8.12 4.49 3.94
C TRP A 37 7.33 5.65 4.54
N ILE A 38 6.01 5.60 4.39
CA ILE A 38 5.07 6.61 4.91
C ILE A 38 4.32 6.11 6.16
N GLY A 39 4.72 4.93 6.67
CA GLY A 39 4.27 4.31 7.92
C GLY A 39 3.23 3.20 7.73
N THR A 40 3.08 2.34 8.74
CA THR A 40 2.33 1.06 8.66
C THR A 40 2.83 0.26 7.43
N ALA A 41 1.96 -0.14 6.50
CA ALA A 41 2.34 -0.81 5.26
C ALA A 41 2.63 0.16 4.10
N GLY A 42 2.45 1.47 4.33
CA GLY A 42 2.45 2.48 3.29
C GLY A 42 3.82 2.76 2.69
N LEU A 43 3.94 2.64 1.36
CA LEU A 43 5.16 2.90 0.61
C LEU A 43 4.90 3.81 -0.59
N CYS A 44 5.82 4.73 -0.86
CA CYS A 44 5.94 5.39 -2.16
C CYS A 44 7.18 4.86 -2.89
N ILE A 45 6.98 4.25 -4.05
CA ILE A 45 8.06 3.72 -4.89
C ILE A 45 8.15 4.61 -6.13
N SER A 46 9.32 5.22 -6.37
CA SER A 46 9.48 6.26 -7.39
C SER A 46 10.85 6.23 -8.06
N ASP A 47 10.90 6.60 -9.34
CA ASP A 47 12.13 6.83 -10.12
C ASP A 47 12.47 8.33 -10.26
N SER A 48 11.97 9.15 -9.33
CA SER A 48 12.00 10.62 -9.32
C SER A 48 11.12 11.31 -10.38
N VAL A 49 10.46 10.58 -11.27
CA VAL A 49 9.57 11.15 -12.30
C VAL A 49 8.18 10.52 -12.22
N THR A 50 8.12 9.21 -12.14
CA THR A 50 6.95 8.36 -12.01
C THR A 50 6.97 7.69 -10.65
N GLY A 51 5.81 7.48 -10.05
CA GLY A 51 5.72 6.68 -8.83
C GLY A 51 4.43 5.87 -8.72
N ILE A 52 4.44 4.95 -7.78
CA ILE A 52 3.28 4.23 -7.29
C ILE A 52 3.23 4.34 -5.76
N LEU A 53 2.02 4.41 -5.22
CA LEU A 53 1.76 4.29 -3.80
C LEU A 53 1.22 2.90 -3.51
N VAL A 54 1.70 2.27 -2.46
CA VAL A 54 1.22 0.98 -1.95
C VAL A 54 0.70 1.21 -0.54
N ASP A 55 -0.52 0.75 -0.25
CA ASP A 55 -1.20 0.80 1.05
C ASP A 55 -1.08 2.15 1.77
N PRO A 56 -1.34 3.29 1.10
CA PRO A 56 -1.11 4.57 1.75
C PRO A 56 -2.17 4.77 2.83
N TYR A 57 -1.74 4.65 4.09
CA TYR A 57 -2.52 4.92 5.28
C TYR A 57 -1.74 5.85 6.19
N VAL A 58 -2.26 7.04 6.45
CA VAL A 58 -1.65 8.10 7.26
C VAL A 58 -2.56 8.58 8.37
N SER A 59 -3.88 8.35 8.28
CA SER A 59 -4.88 8.79 9.26
C SER A 59 -4.73 8.15 10.65
N ARG A 60 -4.15 6.95 10.75
CA ARG A 60 -3.77 6.28 12.02
C ARG A 60 -4.90 6.29 13.05
N PHE A 61 -6.01 5.63 12.73
CA PHE A 61 -7.15 5.48 13.63
C PHE A 61 -6.73 4.90 14.97
N SER A 62 -7.25 5.47 16.06
CA SER A 62 -6.87 5.04 17.40
C SER A 62 -7.40 3.63 17.69
N ILE A 63 -6.61 2.85 18.45
CA ILE A 63 -7.00 1.51 18.91
C ILE A 63 -8.34 1.55 19.65
N GLY A 64 -8.61 2.61 20.42
CA GLY A 64 -9.89 2.79 21.11
C GLY A 64 -11.07 2.96 20.15
N ALA A 65 -10.90 3.70 19.05
CA ALA A 65 -11.93 3.83 18.01
C ALA A 65 -12.21 2.48 17.34
N VAL A 66 -11.16 1.71 17.03
CA VAL A 66 -11.26 0.37 16.44
C VAL A 66 -11.98 -0.60 17.40
N ALA A 67 -11.53 -0.67 18.66
CA ALA A 67 -12.06 -1.58 19.66
C ALA A 67 -13.53 -1.29 20.01
N LEU A 68 -13.90 -0.01 20.06
CA LEU A 68 -15.27 0.43 20.34
C LEU A 68 -16.14 0.57 19.08
N ARG A 69 -15.64 0.15 17.90
CA ARG A 69 -16.33 0.23 16.61
C ARG A 69 -16.89 1.63 16.31
N ARG A 70 -16.12 2.67 16.67
CA ARG A 70 -16.49 4.04 16.33
C ARG A 70 -16.30 4.29 14.83
N PRO A 71 -17.04 5.25 14.25
CA PRO A 71 -16.81 5.67 12.87
C PRO A 71 -15.35 6.07 12.66
N LEU A 72 -14.72 5.48 11.65
CA LEU A 72 -13.35 5.75 11.25
C LEU A 72 -13.37 6.87 10.22
N ILE A 73 -12.84 8.03 10.58
CA ILE A 73 -12.88 9.24 9.75
C ILE A 73 -11.47 9.50 9.21
N PRO A 74 -11.23 9.31 7.90
CA PRO A 74 -9.96 9.67 7.26
C PRO A 74 -9.59 11.15 7.49
N ASP A 75 -8.34 11.40 7.85
CA ASP A 75 -7.78 12.75 7.99
C ASP A 75 -7.36 13.28 6.62
N LEU A 76 -8.30 13.93 5.93
CA LEU A 76 -8.07 14.45 4.58
C LEU A 76 -7.01 15.56 4.53
N ALA A 77 -6.83 16.31 5.61
CA ALA A 77 -5.78 17.32 5.69
C ALA A 77 -4.40 16.65 5.70
N LEU A 78 -4.25 15.57 6.46
CA LEU A 78 -3.03 14.79 6.51
C LEU A 78 -2.76 14.06 5.19
N VAL A 79 -3.79 13.49 4.55
CA VAL A 79 -3.65 12.90 3.19
C VAL A 79 -3.13 13.92 2.18
N ARG A 80 -3.68 15.14 2.19
CA ARG A 80 -3.20 16.23 1.33
C ARG A 80 -1.77 16.63 1.66
N GLU A 81 -1.43 16.79 2.94
CA GLU A 81 -0.08 17.13 3.39
C GLU A 81 0.94 16.09 2.91
N TRP A 82 0.66 14.80 3.09
CA TRP A 82 1.52 13.73 2.59
C TRP A 82 1.59 13.71 1.07
N SER A 83 0.49 13.93 0.36
CA SER A 83 0.49 14.03 -1.11
C SER A 83 1.39 15.17 -1.60
N GLN A 84 1.40 16.31 -0.91
CA GLN A 84 2.29 17.45 -1.21
C GLN A 84 3.75 17.14 -0.88
N ARG A 85 4.03 16.47 0.24
CA ARG A 85 5.40 16.05 0.63
C ARG A 85 6.00 15.06 -0.36
N LEU A 86 5.18 14.18 -0.92
CA LEU A 86 5.55 13.25 -2.00
C LEU A 86 5.60 13.94 -3.38
N GLY A 87 5.29 15.24 -3.44
CA GLY A 87 5.27 16.05 -4.65
C GLY A 87 6.59 16.01 -5.42
N GLY A 88 6.52 16.41 -6.70
CA GLY A 88 7.64 16.29 -7.65
C GLY A 88 7.71 14.94 -8.37
N VAL A 89 6.84 13.99 -8.03
CA VAL A 89 6.67 12.70 -8.70
C VAL A 89 5.24 12.56 -9.24
N SER A 90 5.10 12.13 -10.49
CA SER A 90 3.80 11.76 -11.06
C SER A 90 3.37 10.38 -10.58
N ILE A 91 2.56 10.33 -9.52
CA ILE A 91 1.98 9.08 -9.02
C ILE A 91 0.96 8.56 -10.03
N ARG A 92 1.18 7.34 -10.53
CA ARG A 92 0.33 6.71 -11.56
C ARG A 92 -0.68 5.73 -10.99
N ALA A 93 -0.40 5.17 -9.81
CA ALA A 93 -1.30 4.27 -9.13
C ALA A 93 -1.21 4.40 -7.61
N VAL A 94 -2.35 4.23 -6.98
CA VAL A 94 -2.53 3.92 -5.56
C VAL A 94 -2.98 2.46 -5.52
N ILE A 95 -2.12 1.59 -5.01
CA ILE A 95 -2.31 0.14 -4.99
C ILE A 95 -2.62 -0.27 -3.56
N VAL A 96 -3.65 -1.08 -3.38
CA VAL A 96 -4.03 -1.65 -2.09
C VAL A 96 -3.83 -3.16 -2.14
N SER A 97 -2.95 -3.68 -1.28
CA SER A 97 -2.60 -5.09 -1.17
C SER A 97 -3.75 -5.93 -0.62
N HIS A 98 -4.53 -5.38 0.32
CA HIS A 98 -5.78 -5.93 0.83
C HIS A 98 -6.63 -4.86 1.53
N SER A 99 -7.90 -5.13 1.77
CA SER A 99 -8.92 -4.10 2.01
C SER A 99 -9.20 -3.78 3.48
N HIS A 100 -8.32 -4.17 4.41
CA HIS A 100 -8.39 -3.69 5.80
C HIS A 100 -8.19 -2.18 5.89
N PHE A 101 -8.74 -1.58 6.95
CA PHE A 101 -8.79 -0.12 7.08
C PHE A 101 -7.40 0.52 7.11
N ASP A 102 -6.40 -0.16 7.68
CA ASP A 102 -5.03 0.30 7.83
C ASP A 102 -4.16 0.16 6.57
N HIS A 103 -4.78 -0.34 5.49
CA HIS A 103 -4.21 -0.36 4.14
C HIS A 103 -5.03 0.51 3.17
N ALA A 104 -6.36 0.47 3.30
CA ALA A 104 -7.28 0.93 2.27
C ALA A 104 -8.03 2.23 2.61
N ALA A 105 -8.14 2.63 3.88
CA ALA A 105 -9.07 3.70 4.26
C ALA A 105 -8.71 5.07 3.65
N ASP A 106 -7.41 5.36 3.49
CA ASP A 106 -6.96 6.64 2.92
C ASP A 106 -6.73 6.56 1.39
N ALA A 107 -6.70 5.34 0.83
CA ALA A 107 -6.34 5.10 -0.56
C ALA A 107 -7.20 5.89 -1.57
N PRO A 108 -8.55 5.95 -1.45
CA PRO A 108 -9.37 6.73 -2.38
C PRO A 108 -9.03 8.23 -2.37
N TYR A 109 -8.62 8.76 -1.22
CA TYR A 109 -8.32 10.17 -1.06
C TYR A 109 -6.94 10.51 -1.62
N PHE A 110 -5.95 9.62 -1.46
CA PHE A 110 -4.69 9.71 -2.21
C PHE A 110 -4.92 9.64 -3.72
N THR A 111 -5.84 8.78 -4.18
CA THR A 111 -6.21 8.71 -5.61
C THR A 111 -6.76 10.05 -6.11
N ARG A 112 -7.59 10.74 -5.32
CA ARG A 112 -8.12 12.07 -5.66
C ARG A 112 -7.03 13.14 -5.69
N GLU A 113 -6.20 13.22 -4.66
CA GLU A 113 -5.15 14.24 -4.53
C GLU A 113 -4.06 14.08 -5.59
N THR A 114 -3.74 12.85 -6.00
CA THR A 114 -2.71 12.56 -7.02
C THR A 114 -3.23 12.48 -8.45
N GLY A 115 -4.53 12.24 -8.63
CA GLY A 115 -5.11 11.93 -9.95
C GLY A 115 -4.73 10.56 -10.50
N ALA A 116 -4.15 9.67 -9.68
CA ALA A 116 -3.77 8.31 -10.04
C ALA A 116 -4.97 7.38 -10.29
N LEU A 117 -4.69 6.12 -10.63
CA LEU A 117 -5.69 5.03 -10.55
C LEU A 117 -5.66 4.40 -9.15
N LEU A 118 -6.82 4.12 -8.56
CA LEU A 118 -6.94 3.17 -7.44
C LEU A 118 -6.92 1.74 -8.00
N VAL A 119 -6.10 0.87 -7.42
CA VAL A 119 -5.92 -0.51 -7.90
C VAL A 119 -5.94 -1.48 -6.73
N GLY A 120 -6.70 -2.55 -6.85
CA GLY A 120 -6.79 -3.58 -5.82
C GLY A 120 -7.90 -4.58 -6.12
N SER A 121 -8.31 -5.34 -5.10
CA SER A 121 -9.43 -6.28 -5.20
C SER A 121 -10.77 -5.56 -5.42
N GLU A 122 -11.82 -6.32 -5.73
CA GLU A 122 -13.19 -5.78 -5.80
C GLU A 122 -13.62 -5.09 -4.49
N SER A 123 -13.14 -5.61 -3.35
CA SER A 123 -13.37 -4.98 -2.04
C SER A 123 -12.73 -3.59 -1.95
N THR A 124 -11.50 -3.43 -2.46
CA THR A 124 -10.83 -2.13 -2.57
C THR A 124 -11.62 -1.19 -3.49
N LEU A 125 -12.13 -1.70 -4.61
CA LEU A 125 -12.92 -0.86 -5.52
C LEU A 125 -14.23 -0.41 -4.87
N ASN A 126 -14.87 -1.25 -4.08
CA ASN A 126 -16.06 -0.86 -3.32
C ASN A 126 -15.78 0.20 -2.23
N ILE A 127 -14.59 0.20 -1.62
CA ILE A 127 -14.15 1.34 -0.78
C ILE A 127 -14.02 2.61 -1.63
N GLY A 128 -13.40 2.50 -2.82
CA GLY A 128 -13.28 3.62 -3.76
C GLY A 128 -14.62 4.19 -4.20
N ARG A 129 -15.58 3.33 -4.58
CA ARG A 129 -16.95 3.70 -4.95
C ARG A 129 -17.66 4.43 -3.82
N GLY A 130 -17.59 3.90 -2.61
CA GLY A 130 -18.24 4.51 -1.45
C GLY A 130 -17.63 5.87 -1.08
N ALA A 131 -16.33 6.07 -1.35
CA ALA A 131 -15.66 7.37 -1.23
C ALA A 131 -15.90 8.33 -2.43
N GLY A 132 -16.72 7.92 -3.40
CA GLY A 132 -17.13 8.74 -4.54
C GLY A 132 -16.14 8.77 -5.71
N LEU A 133 -15.26 7.77 -5.85
CA LEU A 133 -14.44 7.64 -7.05
C LEU A 133 -15.28 7.17 -8.25
N GLU A 134 -15.01 7.76 -9.42
CA GLU A 134 -15.55 7.29 -10.68
C GLU A 134 -14.91 5.96 -11.11
N GLU A 135 -15.66 5.05 -11.76
CA GLU A 135 -15.14 3.76 -12.23
C GLU A 135 -13.88 3.88 -13.09
N LYS A 136 -13.78 4.93 -13.92
CA LYS A 136 -12.60 5.18 -14.77
C LYS A 136 -11.32 5.51 -13.99
N ARG A 137 -11.44 5.83 -12.69
CA ARG A 137 -10.32 6.07 -11.76
C ARG A 137 -9.93 4.81 -10.99
N MET A 138 -10.57 3.69 -11.26
CA MET A 138 -10.38 2.43 -10.56
C MET A 138 -9.98 1.33 -11.54
N ARG A 139 -9.21 0.35 -11.07
CA ARG A 139 -8.82 -0.81 -11.87
C ARG A 139 -8.72 -2.05 -11.00
N LEU A 140 -9.44 -3.10 -11.37
CA LEU A 140 -9.36 -4.39 -10.69
C LEU A 140 -7.95 -4.99 -10.87
N ALA A 141 -7.37 -5.44 -9.77
CA ALA A 141 -6.15 -6.23 -9.78
C ALA A 141 -6.46 -7.66 -10.22
N GLU A 142 -5.75 -8.13 -11.24
CA GLU A 142 -5.89 -9.49 -11.74
C GLU A 142 -4.71 -10.34 -11.24
N PRO A 143 -4.93 -11.36 -10.39
CA PRO A 143 -3.86 -12.24 -9.93
C PRO A 143 -3.06 -12.84 -11.09
N GLY A 144 -1.74 -12.88 -10.94
CA GLY A 144 -0.81 -13.42 -11.95
C GLY A 144 -0.65 -12.55 -13.21
N ARG A 145 -1.34 -11.40 -13.30
CA ARG A 145 -1.17 -10.47 -14.42
C ARG A 145 -0.27 -9.30 -14.04
N MET A 146 0.53 -8.89 -15.03
CA MET A 146 1.39 -7.73 -14.91
C MET A 146 0.67 -6.48 -15.41
N MET A 147 0.62 -5.45 -14.56
CA MET A 147 -0.05 -4.19 -14.81
C MET A 147 0.99 -3.06 -14.90
N LYS A 148 0.93 -2.27 -15.98
CA LYS A 148 1.90 -1.18 -16.21
C LYS A 148 1.38 0.17 -15.69
N PHE A 149 2.28 0.93 -15.08
CA PHE A 149 2.05 2.27 -14.52
C PHE A 149 3.28 3.15 -14.79
N GLY A 150 3.29 3.81 -15.96
CA GLY A 150 4.47 4.52 -16.43
C GLY A 150 5.66 3.57 -16.64
N TYR A 151 6.77 3.80 -15.94
CA TYR A 151 7.96 2.94 -16.00
C TYR A 151 7.92 1.73 -15.05
N PHE A 152 6.91 1.65 -14.17
CA PHE A 152 6.73 0.53 -13.27
C PHE A 152 5.80 -0.52 -13.86
N SER A 153 6.11 -1.78 -13.63
CA SER A 153 5.20 -2.91 -13.87
C SER A 153 4.99 -3.65 -12.57
N VAL A 154 3.74 -3.94 -12.22
CA VAL A 154 3.36 -4.57 -10.95
C VAL A 154 2.63 -5.87 -11.25
N GLU A 155 3.14 -6.97 -10.71
CA GLU A 155 2.50 -8.27 -10.72
C GLU A 155 1.83 -8.50 -9.36
N PHE A 156 0.54 -8.83 -9.38
CA PHE A 156 -0.26 -9.13 -8.19
C PHE A 156 -0.20 -10.64 -7.96
N ILE A 157 0.44 -11.06 -6.88
CA ILE A 157 0.60 -12.46 -6.49
C ILE A 157 -0.40 -12.73 -5.39
N GLU A 158 -1.33 -13.66 -5.62
CA GLU A 158 -2.32 -14.05 -4.62
C GLU A 158 -1.63 -14.56 -3.35
N SER A 159 -2.09 -14.07 -2.20
CA SER A 159 -1.53 -14.33 -0.87
C SER A 159 -2.65 -14.58 0.14
N LEU A 160 -2.28 -14.78 1.42
CA LEU A 160 -3.20 -14.86 2.54
C LEU A 160 -2.91 -13.77 3.56
N HIS A 161 -3.93 -13.40 4.33
CA HIS A 161 -3.73 -12.58 5.52
C HIS A 161 -3.12 -13.45 6.62
N GLY A 162 -2.17 -12.92 7.39
CA GLY A 162 -1.63 -13.60 8.57
C GLY A 162 -2.70 -13.84 9.64
N PRO A 163 -2.69 -14.96 10.36
CA PRO A 163 -3.62 -15.14 11.47
C PRO A 163 -3.35 -14.10 12.58
N PHE A 164 -4.42 -13.57 13.18
CA PHE A 164 -4.36 -12.83 14.43
C PHE A 164 -4.91 -13.72 15.56
N LEU A 165 -4.66 -13.33 16.82
CA LEU A 165 -5.09 -13.97 18.09
C LEU A 165 -6.01 -15.21 17.94
N PHE A 166 -5.53 -16.38 18.40
CA PHE A 166 -6.18 -17.70 18.25
C PHE A 166 -6.30 -18.21 16.80
N GLY A 167 -5.42 -17.79 15.90
CA GLY A 167 -5.34 -18.35 14.55
C GLY A 167 -6.40 -17.81 13.57
N ARG A 168 -7.12 -16.74 13.91
CA ARG A 168 -8.22 -16.20 13.11
C ARG A 168 -7.82 -14.94 12.37
N VAL A 169 -8.26 -14.82 11.12
CA VAL A 169 -8.12 -13.58 10.36
C VAL A 169 -9.17 -12.57 10.86
N PRO A 170 -8.78 -11.38 11.33
CA PRO A 170 -9.72 -10.37 11.77
C PRO A 170 -10.51 -9.84 10.57
N TYR A 171 -11.80 -9.57 10.77
CA TYR A 171 -12.70 -8.98 9.76
C TYR A 171 -12.68 -9.70 8.40
N SER A 172 -12.65 -11.04 8.40
CA SER A 172 -12.71 -11.84 7.17
C SER A 172 -13.97 -11.55 6.34
N GLY A 173 -13.86 -11.72 5.02
CA GLY A 173 -14.96 -11.57 4.06
C GLY A 173 -14.63 -10.56 2.96
N ASP A 174 -15.62 -10.30 2.11
CA ASP A 174 -15.55 -9.32 1.03
C ASP A 174 -16.43 -8.11 1.33
N ILE A 175 -16.03 -6.96 0.81
CA ILE A 175 -16.86 -5.76 0.70
C ILE A 175 -17.57 -5.85 -0.65
N ARG A 176 -18.86 -6.21 -0.65
CA ARG A 176 -19.62 -6.53 -1.89
C ARG A 176 -20.38 -5.35 -2.48
N GLU A 177 -20.54 -4.29 -1.72
CA GLU A 177 -21.25 -3.07 -2.09
C GLU A 177 -20.43 -1.85 -1.66
N PRO A 178 -20.64 -0.67 -2.27
CA PRO A 178 -19.89 0.54 -1.94
C PRO A 178 -19.87 0.83 -0.43
N LEU A 179 -18.68 0.88 0.17
CA LEU A 179 -18.51 1.17 1.60
C LEU A 179 -18.54 2.69 1.83
N MET A 180 -19.65 3.19 2.33
CA MET A 180 -19.84 4.63 2.56
C MET A 180 -19.05 5.10 3.79
N PRO A 181 -18.09 6.04 3.66
CA PRO A 181 -17.38 6.59 4.80
C PRO A 181 -18.25 7.60 5.58
N PRO A 182 -18.10 7.70 6.91
CA PRO A 182 -17.20 6.89 7.73
C PRO A 182 -17.79 5.51 8.05
N GLY A 183 -17.05 4.45 7.72
CA GLY A 183 -17.34 3.08 8.15
C GLY A 183 -16.68 2.76 9.49
N THR A 184 -16.99 1.62 10.07
CA THR A 184 -16.31 1.06 11.24
C THR A 184 -15.20 0.09 10.82
N ALA A 185 -14.30 -0.27 11.74
CA ALA A 185 -13.24 -1.24 11.44
C ALA A 185 -13.77 -2.59 10.92
N THR A 186 -14.97 -3.01 11.35
CA THR A 186 -15.59 -4.25 10.88
C THR A 186 -16.16 -4.18 9.47
N ASP A 187 -16.37 -2.99 8.93
CA ASP A 187 -16.88 -2.82 7.57
C ASP A 187 -15.75 -2.98 6.54
N TYR A 188 -14.51 -2.65 6.93
CA TYR A 188 -13.31 -2.93 6.15
C TYR A 188 -12.94 -4.41 6.26
N ARG A 189 -13.51 -5.23 5.39
CA ARG A 189 -13.19 -6.66 5.29
C ARG A 189 -11.89 -6.89 4.53
N VAL A 190 -11.24 -8.03 4.79
CA VAL A 190 -9.94 -8.40 4.18
C VAL A 190 -9.97 -8.33 2.65
N GLY A 191 -11.02 -8.89 2.02
CA GLY A 191 -11.05 -9.12 0.58
C GLY A 191 -9.94 -10.06 0.10
N THR A 192 -9.55 -9.93 -1.17
CA THR A 192 -8.38 -10.62 -1.72
C THR A 192 -7.10 -9.99 -1.20
N VAL A 193 -6.12 -10.83 -0.83
CA VAL A 193 -4.80 -10.39 -0.36
C VAL A 193 -3.75 -10.62 -1.44
N PHE A 194 -2.91 -9.62 -1.65
CA PHE A 194 -1.83 -9.68 -2.62
C PHE A 194 -0.47 -9.43 -1.98
N SER A 195 0.52 -10.19 -2.44
CA SER A 195 1.89 -9.71 -2.49
C SER A 195 2.12 -9.01 -3.84
N LEU A 196 2.96 -7.98 -3.85
CA LEU A 196 3.18 -7.16 -5.03
C LEU A 196 4.62 -7.28 -5.49
N ARG A 197 4.84 -7.77 -6.71
CA ARG A 197 6.17 -7.74 -7.34
C ARG A 197 6.25 -6.56 -8.28
N VAL A 198 7.01 -5.55 -7.87
CA VAL A 198 7.27 -4.31 -8.60
C VAL A 198 8.55 -4.47 -9.43
N ARG A 199 8.46 -4.16 -10.71
CA ARG A 199 9.58 -4.21 -11.66
C ARG A 199 9.82 -2.84 -12.25
N HIS A 200 11.10 -2.46 -12.31
CA HIS A 200 11.61 -1.29 -12.99
C HIS A 200 12.93 -1.66 -13.68
N ARG A 201 13.39 -0.86 -14.66
CA ARG A 201 14.68 -1.11 -15.33
C ARG A 201 15.89 -1.13 -14.39
N ALA A 202 15.75 -0.51 -13.22
CA ALA A 202 16.80 -0.41 -12.19
C ALA A 202 16.83 -1.59 -11.20
N GLY A 203 15.83 -2.47 -11.26
CA GLY A 203 15.68 -3.59 -10.35
C GLY A 203 14.23 -3.94 -10.03
N THR A 204 14.09 -4.86 -9.10
CA THR A 204 12.85 -5.51 -8.71
C THR A 204 12.68 -5.50 -7.20
N LEU A 205 11.44 -5.31 -6.76
CA LEU A 205 11.04 -5.27 -5.37
C LEU A 205 9.82 -6.15 -5.18
N LEU A 206 9.81 -6.95 -4.11
CA LEU A 206 8.65 -7.70 -3.66
C LEU A 206 8.15 -7.09 -2.35
N HIS A 207 6.89 -6.66 -2.32
CA HIS A 207 6.22 -6.21 -1.11
C HIS A 207 5.26 -7.29 -0.64
N HIS A 208 5.55 -7.87 0.52
CA HIS A 208 4.71 -8.85 1.21
C HIS A 208 3.97 -8.13 2.35
N GLY A 209 2.79 -7.59 2.04
CA GLY A 209 2.07 -6.64 2.90
C GLY A 209 1.27 -7.25 4.06
N SER A 210 1.27 -8.58 4.22
CA SER A 210 0.65 -9.28 5.35
C SER A 210 1.41 -10.57 5.62
N ALA A 211 1.56 -10.96 6.89
CA ALA A 211 2.40 -12.09 7.31
C ALA A 211 1.92 -13.49 6.87
N GLY A 212 0.79 -13.61 6.18
CA GLY A 212 0.26 -14.88 5.68
C GLY A 212 0.84 -15.24 4.32
N PHE A 213 1.01 -16.54 4.06
CA PHE A 213 1.59 -17.02 2.81
C PHE A 213 0.89 -18.28 2.30
N ILE A 214 1.01 -18.51 0.99
CA ILE A 214 0.63 -19.76 0.33
C ILE A 214 1.92 -20.50 0.00
N ASN A 215 2.00 -21.80 0.31
CA ASN A 215 3.17 -22.61 -0.04
C ASN A 215 3.44 -22.54 -1.55
N GLY A 216 4.67 -22.20 -1.93
CA GLY A 216 5.09 -22.09 -3.32
C GLY A 216 4.65 -20.82 -4.05
N MET A 217 4.03 -19.84 -3.38
CA MET A 217 3.57 -18.60 -4.02
C MET A 217 4.68 -17.76 -4.69
N TYR A 218 5.94 -18.01 -4.29
CA TYR A 218 7.12 -17.37 -4.87
C TYR A 218 8.01 -18.34 -5.65
N ASP A 219 7.52 -19.54 -5.95
CA ASP A 219 8.27 -20.47 -6.78
C ASP A 219 8.62 -19.81 -8.11
N ARG A 220 9.91 -19.84 -8.47
CA ARG A 220 10.45 -19.22 -9.69
C ARG A 220 10.36 -17.69 -9.71
N ILE A 221 10.04 -17.04 -8.60
CA ILE A 221 10.10 -15.59 -8.44
C ILE A 221 11.45 -15.21 -7.86
N THR A 222 12.15 -14.31 -8.56
CA THR A 222 13.37 -13.66 -8.08
C THR A 222 13.13 -12.16 -7.94
N THR A 223 13.72 -11.56 -6.92
CA THR A 223 13.65 -10.12 -6.68
C THR A 223 14.96 -9.63 -6.06
N ASP A 224 15.32 -8.38 -6.32
CA ASP A 224 16.53 -7.77 -5.75
C ASP A 224 16.30 -7.38 -4.29
N VAL A 225 15.07 -6.96 -3.96
CA VAL A 225 14.68 -6.49 -2.62
C VAL A 225 13.35 -7.12 -2.22
N ILE A 226 13.22 -7.46 -0.95
CA ILE A 226 11.96 -7.89 -0.32
C ILE A 226 11.66 -6.92 0.82
N LEU A 227 10.43 -6.42 0.85
CA LEU A 227 9.87 -5.66 1.97
C LEU A 227 8.81 -6.53 2.64
N MET A 228 9.09 -6.95 3.87
CA MET A 228 8.20 -7.77 4.69
C MET A 228 7.44 -6.87 5.66
N GLY A 229 6.11 -6.92 5.60
CA GLY A 229 5.19 -6.27 6.53
C GLY A 229 4.61 -7.23 7.57
#